data_AF-A0A5R2MWE3-F1
#
_entry.id   AF-A0A5R2MWE3-F1
#
_cell.length_a   1.000
_cell.length_b   1.000
_cell.length_c   1.000
_cell.angle_alpha   90.00
_cell.angle_beta   90.00
_cell.angle_gamma   90.00
#
_symmetry.space_group_name_H-M   'P 1'
#
loop_
_entity.id
_entity.type
_entity.pdbx_description
1 polymer ?
#
loop_
_entity_poly.entity_id
_entity_poly.type
_entity_poly.pdbx_seq_one_letter_code
_entity_poly.pdbx_strand_id
1 'polypeptide(L)'
;TTDYAFPAVVPSEIAGGQSSTRHLISHGHRRIATITGEPWMQAAQDRLKGYRRALATADIPFDGELVVEGDWSASAGYAATVKLLALKDRPTAIFCQNDRTAIGCYEALK
;
A
#
# COMPACT_ATOMS: atom_id res chain seq x y z
N THR A 1 -0.65 6.50 19.72
CA THR A 1 -0.71 7.75 20.49
C THR A 1 -0.69 8.92 19.53
N THR A 2 -1.85 9.28 18.99
CA THR A 2 -2.03 10.47 18.11
C THR A 2 -1.97 11.78 18.91
N ASP A 3 -1.97 11.65 20.23
CA ASP A 3 -1.93 12.65 21.28
C ASP A 3 -0.50 13.05 21.69
N TYR A 4 0.54 12.37 21.16
CA TYR A 4 1.96 12.63 21.48
C TYR A 4 2.25 12.72 22.99
N ALA A 5 1.47 12.00 23.81
CA ALA A 5 1.52 12.09 25.26
C ALA A 5 2.85 11.61 25.88
N PHE A 6 3.65 10.86 25.11
CA PHE A 6 4.94 10.33 25.55
C PHE A 6 6.01 10.48 24.46
N PRO A 7 7.29 10.64 24.83
CA PRO A 7 8.40 10.55 23.90
C PRO A 7 8.41 9.20 23.19
N ALA A 8 8.50 9.21 21.86
CA ALA A 8 8.55 8.02 21.04
C ALA A 8 9.45 8.25 19.81
N VAL A 9 10.06 7.18 19.32
CA VAL A 9 10.77 7.15 18.03
C VAL A 9 9.97 6.26 17.11
N VAL A 10 9.54 6.80 15.97
CA VAL A 10 8.72 6.08 14.98
C VAL A 10 9.30 6.28 13.58
N PRO A 11 9.12 5.31 12.66
CA PRO A 11 9.53 5.49 11.27
C PRO A 11 8.74 6.62 10.58
N SER A 12 9.33 7.20 9.54
CA SER A 12 8.61 8.14 8.67
C SER A 12 7.73 7.37 7.67
N GLU A 13 6.56 6.97 8.12
CA GLU A 13 5.65 6.10 7.36
C GLU A 13 5.09 6.76 6.09
N ILE A 14 4.82 8.07 6.14
CA ILE A 14 4.41 8.86 4.97
C ILE A 14 5.51 8.88 3.92
N ALA A 15 6.76 9.13 4.33
CA ALA A 15 7.90 9.15 3.41
C ALA A 15 8.15 7.77 2.81
N GLY A 16 8.04 6.71 3.62
CA GLY A 16 8.14 5.32 3.16
C GLY A 16 7.10 4.99 2.09
N GLY A 17 5.81 5.21 2.36
CA GLY A 17 4.73 4.96 1.40
C GLY A 17 4.89 5.76 0.10
N GLN A 18 5.33 7.02 0.21
CA GLN A 18 5.60 7.86 -0.96
C GLN A 18 6.80 7.37 -1.77
N SER A 19 7.89 6.93 -1.12
CA SER A 19 9.08 6.41 -1.80
C SER A 19 8.77 5.11 -2.55
N SER A 20 8.11 4.14 -1.91
CA SER A 20 7.75 2.87 -2.52
C SER A 20 6.83 3.04 -3.72
N THR A 21 5.85 3.94 -3.62
CA THR A 21 4.92 4.21 -4.73
C THR A 21 5.62 4.95 -5.87
N ARG A 22 6.47 5.94 -5.56
CA ARG A 22 7.29 6.64 -6.58
C ARG A 22 8.22 5.69 -7.33
N HIS A 23 8.77 4.68 -6.67
CA HIS A 23 9.58 3.68 -7.33
C HIS A 23 8.79 2.95 -8.42
N LEU A 24 7.58 2.46 -8.12
CA LEU A 24 6.70 1.83 -9.11
C LEU A 24 6.35 2.79 -10.26
N ILE A 25 6.04 4.06 -9.94
CA ILE A 25 5.78 5.09 -10.96
C ILE A 25 7.00 5.31 -11.86
N SER A 26 8.22 5.34 -11.29
CA SER A 26 9.46 5.53 -12.05
C SER A 26 9.75 4.39 -13.03
N HIS A 27 9.17 3.21 -12.79
CA HIS A 27 9.20 2.06 -13.70
C HIS A 27 8.04 2.07 -14.72
N GLY A 28 7.27 3.16 -14.81
CA GLY A 28 6.23 3.35 -15.82
C GLY A 28 4.83 2.90 -15.40
N HIS A 29 4.65 2.37 -14.19
CA HIS A 29 3.34 1.96 -13.71
C HIS A 29 2.44 3.17 -13.42
N ARG A 30 1.21 3.13 -13.93
CA ARG A 30 0.18 4.17 -13.72
C ARG A 30 -1.03 3.65 -12.95
N ARG A 31 -1.38 2.37 -13.13
CA ARG A 31 -2.44 1.70 -12.36
C ARG A 31 -1.78 0.85 -11.28
N ILE A 32 -1.61 1.43 -10.09
CA ILE A 32 -0.87 0.85 -8.96
C ILE A 32 -1.88 0.57 -7.85
N ALA A 33 -1.93 -0.64 -7.34
CA ALA A 33 -2.71 -0.97 -6.15
C ALA A 33 -1.87 -0.87 -4.88
N THR A 34 -2.54 -0.76 -3.73
CA THR A 34 -1.90 -0.91 -2.43
C THR A 34 -2.70 -1.85 -1.53
N ILE A 35 -1.99 -2.77 -0.88
CA ILE A 35 -2.55 -3.63 0.15
C ILE A 35 -2.09 -3.07 1.49
N THR A 36 -3.04 -2.58 2.28
CA THR A 36 -2.74 -1.90 3.54
C THR A 36 -2.62 -2.88 4.70
N GLY A 37 -2.07 -2.40 5.82
CA GLY A 37 -2.30 -3.03 7.12
C GLY A 37 -3.64 -2.64 7.73
N GLU A 38 -3.78 -2.90 9.02
CA GLU A 38 -5.02 -2.62 9.75
C GLU A 38 -5.35 -1.11 9.76
N PRO A 39 -6.59 -0.72 9.41
CA PRO A 39 -6.94 0.70 9.19
C PRO A 39 -6.90 1.55 10.46
N TRP A 40 -7.00 0.93 11.65
CA TRP A 40 -6.91 1.63 12.94
C TRP A 40 -5.48 1.98 13.34
N MET A 41 -4.47 1.40 12.70
CA MET A 41 -3.07 1.68 13.00
C MET A 41 -2.56 2.91 12.25
N GLN A 42 -1.96 3.84 12.97
CA GLN A 42 -1.36 5.06 12.42
C GLN A 42 -0.38 4.77 11.26
N ALA A 43 0.43 3.70 11.39
CA ALA A 43 1.39 3.33 10.36
C ALA A 43 0.72 2.98 9.02
N ALA A 44 -0.39 2.24 9.04
CA ALA A 44 -1.13 1.90 7.82
C ALA A 44 -1.73 3.15 7.16
N GLN A 45 -2.32 4.03 7.99
CA GLN A 45 -2.88 5.30 7.54
C GLN A 45 -1.82 6.20 6.92
N ASP A 46 -0.65 6.32 7.55
CA ASP A 46 0.43 7.18 7.09
C ASP A 46 1.12 6.63 5.84
N ARG A 47 1.33 5.31 5.72
CA ARG A 47 1.78 4.69 4.46
C ARG A 47 0.77 4.94 3.33
N LEU A 48 -0.53 4.87 3.61
CA LEU A 48 -1.58 5.18 2.64
C LEU A 48 -1.59 6.66 2.24
N LYS A 49 -1.33 7.59 3.17
CA LYS A 49 -1.12 9.02 2.84
C LYS A 49 0.08 9.20 1.92
N GLY A 50 1.18 8.48 2.17
CA GLY A 50 2.37 8.48 1.31
C GLY A 50 2.06 8.01 -0.11
N TYR A 51 1.34 6.90 -0.25
CA TYR A 51 0.83 6.39 -1.53
C TYR A 51 0.01 7.44 -2.28
N ARG A 52 -1.00 8.04 -1.62
CA ARG A 52 -1.83 9.11 -2.22
C ARG A 52 -1.00 10.32 -2.67
N ARG A 53 -0.01 10.75 -1.87
CA ARG A 53 0.90 11.84 -2.23
C ARG A 53 1.73 11.51 -3.46
N ALA A 54 2.25 10.29 -3.58
CA ALA A 54 3.02 9.88 -4.74
C ALA A 54 2.19 9.89 -6.02
N LEU A 55 0.96 9.37 -5.97
CA LEU A 55 0.03 9.42 -7.11
C LEU A 55 -0.27 10.86 -7.54
N ALA A 56 -0.65 11.71 -6.58
CA ALA A 56 -0.97 13.11 -6.85
C ALA A 56 0.23 13.89 -7.44
N THR A 57 1.45 13.63 -6.96
CA THR A 57 2.68 14.26 -7.48
C THR A 57 2.97 13.88 -8.93
N ALA A 58 2.46 12.73 -9.39
CA ALA A 58 2.68 12.21 -10.74
C ALA A 58 1.45 12.36 -11.66
N ASP A 59 0.45 13.14 -11.24
CA ASP A 59 -0.84 13.33 -11.92
C ASP A 59 -1.58 12.00 -12.20
N ILE A 60 -1.45 11.03 -11.30
CA ILE A 60 -2.17 9.76 -11.36
C ILE A 60 -3.42 9.86 -10.48
N PRO A 61 -4.63 9.65 -11.02
CA PRO A 61 -5.85 9.65 -10.22
C PRO A 61 -5.82 8.57 -9.13
N PHE A 62 -6.23 8.94 -7.92
CA PHE A 62 -6.47 7.96 -6.87
C PHE A 62 -7.73 7.16 -7.21
N ASP A 63 -7.60 5.83 -7.19
CA ASP A 63 -8.70 4.88 -7.39
C ASP A 63 -8.91 4.08 -6.09
N GLY A 64 -10.13 4.15 -5.55
CA GLY A 64 -10.51 3.46 -4.33
C GLY A 64 -10.58 1.93 -4.50
N GLU A 65 -10.88 1.43 -5.71
CA GLU A 65 -10.92 -0.01 -5.99
C GLU A 65 -9.53 -0.66 -5.92
N LEU A 66 -8.47 0.15 -6.02
CA LEU A 66 -7.08 -0.28 -5.94
C LEU A 66 -6.52 -0.27 -4.51
N VAL A 67 -7.34 0.04 -3.50
CA VAL A 67 -6.96 -0.02 -2.09
C VAL A 67 -7.66 -1.19 -1.43
N VAL A 68 -6.89 -2.20 -1.00
CA VAL A 68 -7.44 -3.35 -0.29
C VAL A 68 -6.86 -3.40 1.12
N GLU A 69 -7.73 -3.44 2.12
CA GLU A 69 -7.32 -3.55 3.51
C GLU A 69 -6.86 -4.97 3.85
N GLY A 70 -5.81 -5.05 4.66
CA GLY A 70 -5.27 -6.29 5.20
C GLY A 70 -4.97 -6.15 6.70
N ASP A 71 -4.35 -7.18 7.26
CA ASP A 71 -4.08 -7.31 8.70
C ASP A 71 -2.58 -7.53 9.00
N TRP A 72 -1.70 -7.11 8.07
CA TRP A 72 -0.25 -7.34 8.11
C TRP A 72 0.20 -8.80 7.90
N SER A 73 -0.72 -9.75 7.69
CA SER A 73 -0.40 -11.16 7.45
C SER A 73 -0.14 -11.47 5.97
N ALA A 74 0.53 -12.60 5.73
CA ALA A 74 0.68 -13.16 4.39
C ALA A 74 -0.65 -13.68 3.83
N SER A 75 -1.50 -14.28 4.66
CA SER A 75 -2.82 -14.74 4.25
C SER A 75 -3.71 -13.61 3.73
N ALA A 76 -3.70 -12.45 4.40
CA ALA A 76 -4.41 -11.27 3.91
C ALA A 76 -3.80 -10.73 2.63
N GLY A 77 -2.47 -10.70 2.51
CA GLY A 77 -1.79 -10.33 1.27
C GLY A 77 -2.18 -11.19 0.07
N TYR A 78 -2.24 -12.51 0.27
CA TYR A 78 -2.70 -13.45 -0.75
C TYR A 78 -4.14 -13.17 -1.17
N ALA A 79 -5.08 -13.12 -0.21
CA ALA A 79 -6.49 -12.89 -0.48
C ALA A 79 -6.75 -11.53 -1.14
N ALA A 80 -6.06 -10.47 -0.70
CA ALA A 80 -6.16 -9.14 -1.29
C ALA A 80 -5.65 -9.11 -2.73
N THR A 81 -4.55 -9.83 -3.02
CA THR A 81 -4.00 -9.93 -4.37
C THR A 81 -4.95 -10.66 -5.31
N VAL A 82 -5.57 -11.76 -4.87
CA VAL A 82 -6.60 -12.46 -5.65
C VAL A 82 -7.76 -11.52 -5.99
N LYS A 83 -8.24 -10.71 -5.04
CA LYS A 83 -9.29 -9.70 -5.30
C LYS A 83 -8.85 -8.69 -6.37
N LEU A 84 -7.64 -8.17 -6.27
CA LEU A 84 -7.08 -7.21 -7.23
C LEU A 84 -6.95 -7.81 -8.64
N LEU A 85 -6.57 -9.09 -8.75
CA LEU A 85 -6.46 -9.80 -10.03
C LEU A 85 -7.83 -10.16 -10.63
N ALA A 86 -8.89 -10.19 -9.83
CA ALA A 86 -10.25 -10.41 -10.31
C ALA A 86 -10.89 -9.15 -10.92
N LEU A 87 -10.28 -7.96 -10.75
CA LEU A 87 -10.74 -6.73 -11.38
C LEU A 87 -10.71 -6.82 -12.91
N LYS A 88 -11.70 -6.21 -13.57
CA LYS A 88 -11.75 -6.12 -15.03
C LYS A 88 -10.54 -5.38 -15.59
N ASP A 89 -10.18 -4.26 -14.94
CA ASP A 89 -8.97 -3.49 -15.25
C ASP A 89 -7.97 -3.62 -14.09
N ARG A 90 -7.06 -4.60 -14.25
CA ARG A 90 -6.13 -5.03 -13.21
C ARG A 90 -5.03 -3.98 -12.95
N PRO A 91 -4.54 -3.85 -11.72
CA PRO A 91 -3.33 -3.09 -11.47
C PRO A 91 -2.14 -3.74 -12.19
N THR A 92 -1.18 -2.91 -12.58
CA THR A 92 0.10 -3.34 -13.18
C THR A 92 1.22 -3.45 -12.15
N ALA A 93 1.01 -2.92 -10.94
CA ALA A 93 1.91 -3.03 -9.81
C ALA A 93 1.13 -2.99 -8.49
N ILE A 94 1.68 -3.59 -7.43
CA ILE A 94 1.07 -3.62 -6.10
C ILE A 94 2.09 -3.16 -5.05
N PHE A 95 1.77 -2.10 -4.31
CA PHE A 95 2.50 -1.69 -3.11
C PHE A 95 1.93 -2.40 -1.88
N CYS A 96 2.63 -3.42 -1.41
CA CYS A 96 2.34 -4.07 -0.13
C CYS A 96 2.97 -3.27 1.01
N GLN A 97 2.18 -2.91 2.03
CA GLN A 97 2.67 -2.05 3.10
C GLN A 97 3.68 -2.72 4.06
N ASN A 98 3.85 -4.04 4.04
CA ASN A 98 4.93 -4.73 4.74
C ASN A 98 5.38 -5.99 3.98
N ASP A 99 6.46 -6.63 4.44
CA ASP A 99 7.04 -7.80 3.79
C ASP A 99 6.16 -9.05 3.88
N ARG A 100 5.42 -9.25 5.00
CA ARG A 100 4.53 -10.40 5.16
C ARG A 100 3.40 -10.38 4.13
N THR A 101 2.75 -9.23 3.96
CA THR A 101 1.75 -9.01 2.92
C THR A 101 2.37 -9.15 1.53
N ALA A 102 3.61 -8.69 1.32
CA ALA A 102 4.33 -8.86 0.06
C ALA A 102 4.59 -10.33 -0.28
N ILE A 103 4.97 -11.16 0.70
CA ILE A 103 5.11 -12.62 0.53
C ILE A 103 3.79 -13.22 0.09
N GLY A 104 2.68 -12.89 0.77
CA GLY A 104 1.35 -13.35 0.37
C GLY A 104 0.95 -12.93 -1.05
N CYS A 105 1.25 -11.68 -1.41
CA CYS A 105 1.05 -11.15 -2.75
C CYS A 105 1.86 -11.92 -3.78
N TYR A 106 3.14 -12.19 -3.50
CA TYR A 106 4.02 -12.94 -4.38
C TYR A 106 3.52 -14.37 -4.59
N GLU A 107 3.07 -15.06 -3.55
CA GLU A 107 2.49 -16.41 -3.67
C GLU A 107 1.21 -16.43 -4.51
N ALA A 108 0.41 -15.35 -4.51
CA ALA A 108 -0.79 -15.25 -5.35
C ALA A 108 -0.50 -14.97 -6.84
N LEU A 109 0.72 -14.53 -7.16
CA LEU A 109 1.15 -14.16 -8.51
C LEU A 109 1.97 -15.26 -9.22
N LYS A 110 2.36 -16.31 -8.49
CA LYS A 110 2.97 -17.53 -9.06
C LYS A 110 1.96 -18.29 -9.90
#